data_AF-A0A6L7QMZ4-F1
#
_entry.id   AF-A0A6L7QMZ4-F1
#
_cell.length_a   1.000
_cell.length_b   1.000
_cell.length_c   1.000
_cell.angle_alpha   90.00
_cell.angle_beta   90.00
_cell.angle_gamma   90.00
#
_symmetry.space_group_name_H-M   'P 1'
#
loop_
_entity.id
_entity.type
_entity.pdbx_description
1 polymer ?
#
loop_
_entity_poly.entity_id
_entity_poly.type
_entity_poly.pdbx_seq_one_letter_code
_entity_poly.pdbx_strand_id
1 'polypeptide(L)'
;MAFPDGRTERRPMSQRRALMEDPDRRVRQAAFDGGNRAWESMEDVATAALNAISGTRLTLNQHRGVDHFLDVARFQASISPKTLDAMFAAIAEQIELPRRILALKSQLMGIEGVAWYDLGAPLPLPDQGQLSWEAGKDLVVRSFAAAYPRLGEFLNQVCERQWIEHAPRSGKRPGAFCTGSLLTRESRVYMTYNDTLGDVLTLAHEIGHAFHSYIMRDVRTYAHFYPMTLAESASTFGEMILTEGILADPSFS
;
A
#
# COMPACT_ATOMS: atom_id res chain seq x y z
N MET A 1 -8.89 -22.42 11.18
CA MET A 1 -7.53 -22.90 10.85
C MET A 1 -7.04 -23.79 11.98
N ALA A 2 -6.15 -24.73 11.69
CA ALA A 2 -5.53 -25.59 12.71
C ALA A 2 -4.16 -25.01 13.06
N PHE A 3 -3.98 -24.59 14.30
CA PHE A 3 -2.74 -24.01 14.81
C PHE A 3 -1.69 -25.10 15.07
N PRO A 4 -0.40 -24.74 15.13
CA PRO A 4 0.69 -25.70 15.35
C PRO A 4 0.62 -26.42 16.70
N ASP A 5 -0.11 -25.86 17.68
CA ASP A 5 -0.33 -26.44 19.00
C ASP A 5 -1.55 -27.40 19.05
N GLY A 6 -2.13 -27.72 17.89
CA GLY A 6 -3.27 -28.61 17.75
C GLY A 6 -4.64 -27.94 17.95
N ARG A 7 -4.69 -26.67 18.38
CA ARG A 7 -5.96 -25.95 18.51
C ARG A 7 -6.57 -25.68 17.14
N THR A 8 -7.87 -25.87 17.01
CA THR A 8 -8.61 -25.46 15.82
C THR A 8 -9.53 -24.31 16.17
N GLU A 9 -9.29 -23.14 15.56
CA GLU A 9 -10.08 -21.94 15.84
C GLU A 9 -10.57 -21.31 14.53
N ARG A 10 -11.79 -20.76 14.57
CA ARG A 10 -12.34 -19.96 13.48
C ARG A 10 -11.83 -18.53 13.63
N ARG A 11 -11.06 -18.08 12.64
CA ARG A 11 -10.57 -16.69 12.56
C ARG A 11 -11.27 -15.98 11.39
N PRO A 12 -11.58 -14.68 11.52
CA PRO A 12 -12.11 -13.91 10.40
C PRO A 12 -11.05 -13.77 9.31
N MET A 13 -11.47 -13.75 8.03
CA MET A 13 -10.55 -13.61 6.90
C MET A 13 -9.72 -12.31 6.94
N SER A 14 -10.22 -11.26 7.59
CA SER A 14 -9.49 -10.01 7.82
C SER A 14 -8.20 -10.21 8.62
N GLN A 15 -8.10 -11.24 9.47
CA GLN A 15 -6.89 -11.55 10.24
C GLN A 15 -5.89 -12.41 9.47
N ARG A 16 -6.25 -12.94 8.29
CA ARG A 16 -5.38 -13.84 7.51
C ARG A 16 -4.02 -13.20 7.23
N ARG A 17 -3.99 -11.93 6.84
CA ARG A 17 -2.74 -11.22 6.50
C ARG A 17 -1.80 -11.12 7.69
N ALA A 18 -2.29 -10.61 8.83
CA ALA A 18 -1.50 -10.51 10.05
C ALA A 18 -0.96 -11.88 10.52
N LEU A 19 -1.76 -12.94 10.39
CA LEU A 19 -1.31 -14.30 10.71
C LEU A 19 -0.27 -14.85 9.72
N MET A 20 -0.25 -14.35 8.47
CA MET A 20 0.80 -14.64 7.48
C MET A 20 2.07 -13.79 7.70
N GLU A 21 2.07 -12.89 8.68
CA GLU A 21 3.22 -12.08 9.11
C GLU A 21 3.77 -12.59 10.46
N ASP A 22 3.24 -13.71 10.99
CA ASP A 22 3.68 -14.31 12.25
C ASP A 22 5.14 -14.84 12.17
N PRO A 23 5.99 -14.66 13.20
CA PRO A 23 7.35 -15.22 13.21
C PRO A 23 7.40 -16.75 13.06
N ASP A 24 6.43 -17.49 13.61
CA ASP A 24 6.34 -18.95 13.46
C ASP A 24 5.79 -19.33 12.08
N ARG A 25 6.67 -19.93 11.27
CA ARG A 25 6.34 -20.40 9.92
C ARG A 25 5.14 -21.35 9.88
N ARG A 26 4.93 -22.14 10.93
CA ARG A 26 3.81 -23.09 11.01
C ARG A 26 2.47 -22.36 11.18
N VAL A 27 2.45 -21.24 11.90
CA VAL A 27 1.27 -20.37 12.02
C VAL A 27 0.94 -19.77 10.66
N ARG A 28 1.95 -19.25 9.96
CA ARG A 28 1.77 -18.67 8.61
C ARG A 28 1.22 -19.69 7.61
N GLN A 29 1.78 -20.90 7.60
CA GLN A 29 1.30 -21.98 6.74
C GLN A 29 -0.15 -22.35 7.06
N ALA A 30 -0.48 -22.53 8.35
CA ALA A 30 -1.85 -22.82 8.76
C ALA A 30 -2.84 -21.71 8.36
N ALA A 31 -2.43 -20.45 8.42
CA ALA A 31 -3.24 -19.30 8.01
C ALA A 31 -3.45 -19.28 6.49
N PHE A 32 -2.40 -19.57 5.72
CA PHE A 32 -2.45 -19.68 4.27
C PHE A 32 -3.39 -20.81 3.81
N ASP A 33 -3.19 -22.01 4.33
CA ASP A 33 -4.00 -23.18 3.99
C ASP A 33 -5.46 -22.99 4.42
N GLY A 34 -5.68 -22.51 5.65
CA GLY A 34 -7.02 -22.22 6.16
C GLY A 34 -7.74 -21.13 5.36
N GLY A 35 -7.01 -20.09 4.95
CA GLY A 35 -7.54 -19.02 4.13
C GLY A 35 -7.85 -19.47 2.70
N ASN A 36 -7.05 -20.37 2.11
CA ASN A 36 -7.32 -20.92 0.79
C ASN A 36 -8.54 -21.84 0.80
N ARG A 37 -8.70 -22.70 1.80
CA ARG A 37 -9.93 -23.49 1.98
C ARG A 37 -11.18 -22.61 2.12
N ALA A 38 -11.06 -21.47 2.80
CA ALA A 38 -12.17 -20.52 2.92
C ALA A 38 -12.53 -19.90 1.56
N TRP A 39 -11.54 -19.54 0.74
CA TRP A 39 -11.79 -19.06 -0.62
C TRP A 39 -12.37 -20.12 -1.55
N GLU A 40 -11.84 -21.34 -1.48
CA GLU A 40 -12.32 -22.50 -2.23
C GLU A 40 -13.81 -22.76 -1.92
N SER A 41 -14.22 -22.65 -0.65
CA SER A 41 -15.64 -22.80 -0.26
C SER A 41 -16.58 -21.74 -0.86
N MET A 42 -16.05 -20.65 -1.44
CA MET A 42 -16.82 -19.60 -2.09
C MET A 42 -16.46 -19.42 -3.58
N GLU A 43 -15.69 -20.33 -4.17
CA GLU A 43 -15.12 -20.15 -5.51
C GLU A 43 -16.19 -19.96 -6.59
N ASP A 44 -17.29 -20.71 -6.53
CA ASP A 44 -18.41 -20.59 -7.46
C ASP A 44 -19.07 -19.21 -7.38
N VAL A 45 -19.33 -18.73 -6.16
CA VAL A 45 -19.97 -17.43 -5.93
C VAL A 45 -19.04 -16.30 -6.36
N ALA A 46 -17.76 -16.37 -6.02
CA ALA A 46 -16.76 -15.40 -6.44
C ALA A 46 -16.61 -15.38 -7.98
N THR A 47 -16.60 -16.56 -8.60
CA THR A 47 -16.52 -16.71 -10.06
C THR A 47 -17.75 -16.12 -10.74
N ALA A 48 -18.96 -16.42 -10.24
CA ALA A 48 -20.19 -15.85 -10.75
C ALA A 48 -20.21 -14.31 -10.64
N ALA A 49 -19.75 -13.75 -9.52
CA ALA A 49 -19.65 -12.31 -9.32
C ALA A 49 -18.63 -11.66 -10.29
N LEU A 50 -17.44 -12.24 -10.45
CA LEU A 50 -16.43 -11.75 -11.39
C LEU A 50 -16.90 -11.81 -12.85
N ASN A 51 -17.61 -12.89 -13.22
CA ASN A 51 -18.21 -13.05 -14.54
C ASN A 51 -19.32 -12.01 -14.76
N ALA A 52 -20.17 -11.75 -13.77
CA ALA A 52 -21.23 -10.75 -13.87
C ALA A 52 -20.65 -9.33 -14.04
N ILE A 53 -19.64 -8.95 -13.24
CA ILE A 53 -18.98 -7.64 -13.34
C ILE A 53 -18.30 -7.49 -14.70
N SER A 54 -17.51 -8.50 -15.11
CA SER A 54 -16.77 -8.47 -16.37
C SER A 54 -17.72 -8.50 -17.57
N GLY A 55 -18.73 -9.36 -17.56
CA GLY A 55 -19.74 -9.48 -18.60
C GLY A 55 -20.55 -8.20 -18.76
N THR A 56 -20.94 -7.56 -17.65
CA THR A 56 -21.61 -6.25 -17.69
C THR A 56 -20.73 -5.21 -18.36
N ARG A 57 -19.45 -5.12 -17.96
CA ARG A 57 -18.49 -4.19 -18.57
C ARG A 57 -18.30 -4.44 -20.06
N LEU A 58 -18.11 -5.70 -20.48
CA LEU A 58 -17.90 -6.06 -21.88
C LEU A 58 -19.15 -5.79 -22.74
N THR A 59 -20.33 -6.10 -22.22
CA THR A 59 -21.62 -5.80 -22.88
C THR A 59 -21.78 -4.29 -23.09
N LEU A 60 -21.53 -3.49 -22.04
CA LEU A 60 -21.58 -2.03 -22.15
C LEU A 60 -20.55 -1.48 -23.13
N ASN A 61 -19.33 -2.02 -23.13
CA ASN A 61 -18.28 -1.62 -24.08
C ASN A 61 -18.71 -1.89 -25.52
N GLN A 62 -19.28 -3.07 -25.80
CA GLN A 62 -19.79 -3.42 -27.13
C GLN A 62 -20.88 -2.45 -27.58
N HIS A 63 -21.86 -2.12 -26.73
CA HIS A 63 -22.90 -1.15 -27.06
C HIS A 63 -22.40 0.29 -27.25
N ARG A 64 -21.24 0.62 -26.68
CA ARG A 64 -20.59 1.94 -26.80
C ARG A 64 -19.59 2.01 -27.95
N GLY A 65 -19.40 0.93 -28.71
CA GLY A 65 -18.39 0.87 -29.78
C GLY A 65 -16.95 0.91 -29.26
N VAL A 66 -16.70 0.35 -28.07
CA VAL A 66 -15.34 0.19 -27.51
C VAL A 66 -14.80 -1.16 -27.95
N ASP A 67 -13.79 -1.15 -28.81
CA ASP A 67 -13.26 -2.35 -29.47
C ASP A 67 -12.40 -3.21 -28.53
N HIS A 68 -11.56 -2.58 -27.68
CA HIS A 68 -10.67 -3.31 -26.78
C HIS A 68 -11.01 -3.04 -25.30
N PHE A 69 -11.08 -4.10 -24.49
CA PHE A 69 -11.49 -3.98 -23.07
C PHE A 69 -10.58 -3.07 -22.22
N LEU A 70 -9.33 -2.86 -22.66
CA LEU A 70 -8.38 -1.92 -22.03
C LEU A 70 -8.49 -0.47 -22.51
N ASP A 71 -9.25 -0.16 -23.56
CA ASP A 71 -9.34 1.22 -24.10
C ASP A 71 -9.78 2.22 -23.04
N VAL A 72 -10.85 1.90 -22.30
CA VAL A 72 -11.39 2.77 -21.24
C VAL A 72 -10.35 2.96 -20.13
N ALA A 73 -9.69 1.88 -19.69
CA ALA A 73 -8.70 1.95 -18.62
C ALA A 73 -7.45 2.76 -19.05
N ARG A 74 -6.98 2.57 -20.28
CA ARG A 74 -5.85 3.33 -20.85
C ARG A 74 -6.17 4.80 -21.01
N PHE A 75 -7.37 5.12 -21.49
CA PHE A 75 -7.86 6.50 -21.58
C PHE A 75 -7.92 7.17 -20.20
N GLN A 76 -8.50 6.49 -19.20
CA GLN A 76 -8.57 6.99 -17.82
C GLN A 76 -7.19 7.16 -17.18
N ALA A 77 -6.23 6.30 -17.51
CA ALA A 77 -4.85 6.40 -17.05
C ALA A 77 -4.00 7.38 -17.87
N SER A 78 -4.55 7.99 -18.93
CA SER A 78 -3.84 8.88 -19.86
C SER A 78 -2.60 8.24 -20.51
N ILE A 79 -2.69 6.95 -20.87
CA ILE A 79 -1.57 6.20 -21.48
C ILE A 79 -1.92 5.60 -22.85
N SER A 80 -0.88 5.38 -23.65
CA SER A 80 -0.99 4.63 -24.91
C SER A 80 -0.83 3.12 -24.69
N PRO A 81 -1.25 2.27 -25.65
CA PRO A 81 -0.95 0.84 -25.63
C PRO A 81 0.55 0.56 -25.48
N LYS A 82 1.38 1.28 -26.25
CA LYS A 82 2.85 1.15 -26.23
C LYS A 82 3.44 1.45 -24.85
N THR A 83 2.85 2.40 -24.11
CA THR A 83 3.28 2.71 -22.73
C THR A 83 3.06 1.54 -21.79
N LEU A 84 1.90 0.87 -21.90
CA LEU A 84 1.56 -0.29 -21.09
C LEU A 84 2.47 -1.49 -21.43
N ASP A 85 2.69 -1.74 -22.72
CA ASP A 85 3.56 -2.82 -23.19
C ASP A 85 5.01 -2.61 -22.73
N ALA A 86 5.50 -1.37 -22.80
CA ALA A 86 6.83 -1.02 -22.31
C ALA A 86 6.98 -1.26 -20.80
N MET A 87 5.94 -0.98 -20.00
CA MET A 87 5.96 -1.27 -18.57
C MET A 87 6.08 -2.77 -18.30
N PHE A 88 5.27 -3.61 -18.97
CA PHE A 88 5.35 -5.06 -18.78
C PHE A 88 6.66 -5.65 -19.30
N ALA A 89 7.19 -5.15 -20.41
CA ALA A 89 8.50 -5.55 -20.92
C ALA A 89 9.60 -5.23 -19.91
N ALA A 90 9.63 -4.01 -19.36
CA ALA A 90 10.61 -3.64 -18.34
C ALA A 90 10.52 -4.51 -17.08
N ILE A 91 9.30 -4.85 -16.62
CA ILE A 91 9.11 -5.77 -15.48
C ILE A 91 9.66 -7.16 -15.81
N ALA A 92 9.37 -7.68 -16.99
CA ALA A 92 9.84 -9.00 -17.42
C ALA A 92 11.37 -9.05 -17.56
N GLU A 93 11.98 -8.01 -18.12
CA GLU A 93 13.44 -7.87 -18.26
C GLU A 93 14.16 -7.78 -16.90
N GLN A 94 13.49 -7.23 -15.88
CA GLN A 94 14.07 -7.04 -14.55
C GLN A 94 13.65 -8.10 -13.52
N ILE A 95 13.05 -9.22 -13.96
CA ILE A 95 12.51 -10.26 -13.06
C ILE A 95 13.56 -10.88 -12.13
N GLU A 96 14.85 -10.81 -12.47
CA GLU A 96 15.94 -11.32 -11.63
C GLU A 96 16.15 -10.51 -10.35
N LEU A 97 15.84 -9.21 -10.35
CA LEU A 97 15.98 -8.38 -9.15
C LEU A 97 15.08 -8.85 -8.00
N PRO A 98 13.75 -9.00 -8.16
CA PRO A 98 12.91 -9.55 -7.10
C PRO A 98 13.27 -10.99 -6.75
N ARG A 99 13.74 -11.81 -7.71
CA ARG A 99 14.25 -13.17 -7.41
C ARG A 99 15.45 -13.13 -6.47
N ARG A 100 16.40 -12.23 -6.70
CA ARG A 100 17.56 -12.04 -5.83
C ARG A 100 17.15 -11.57 -4.42
N ILE A 101 16.17 -10.67 -4.32
CA ILE A 101 15.63 -10.22 -3.02
C ILE A 101 15.01 -11.40 -2.26
N LEU A 102 14.21 -12.24 -2.92
CA LEU A 102 13.61 -13.42 -2.31
C LEU A 102 14.65 -14.48 -1.91
N ALA A 103 15.70 -14.68 -2.71
CA ALA A 103 16.81 -15.57 -2.38
C ALA A 103 17.62 -15.06 -1.18
N LEU A 104 17.86 -13.75 -1.08
CA LEU A 104 18.49 -13.17 0.11
C LEU A 104 17.61 -13.35 1.34
N LYS A 105 16.29 -13.14 1.20
CA LYS A 105 15.33 -13.38 2.29
C LYS A 105 15.36 -14.84 2.74
N SER A 106 15.38 -15.81 1.84
CA SER A 106 15.44 -17.23 2.21
C SER A 106 16.74 -17.59 2.94
N GLN A 107 17.88 -17.06 2.47
CA GLN A 107 19.18 -17.20 3.15
C GLN A 107 19.16 -16.65 4.57
N LEU A 108 18.65 -15.43 4.77
CA LEU A 108 18.55 -14.80 6.09
C LEU A 108 17.63 -15.59 7.03
N MET A 109 16.55 -16.18 6.50
CA MET A 109 15.61 -16.99 7.27
C MET A 109 16.07 -18.45 7.49
N GLY A 110 17.19 -18.86 6.88
CA GLY A 110 17.68 -20.25 6.96
C GLY A 110 16.75 -21.27 6.30
N ILE A 111 16.03 -20.88 5.23
CA ILE A 111 15.12 -21.75 4.48
C ILE A 111 15.59 -21.89 3.02
N GLU A 112 15.23 -23.02 2.38
CA GLU A 112 15.64 -23.32 1.00
C GLU A 112 15.01 -22.36 -0.03
N GLY A 113 13.77 -21.94 0.19
CA GLY A 113 13.05 -21.02 -0.68
C GLY A 113 11.87 -20.37 0.03
N VAL A 114 11.39 -19.25 -0.53
CA VAL A 114 10.28 -18.47 0.03
C VAL A 114 8.96 -19.00 -0.53
N ALA A 115 8.11 -19.57 0.33
CA ALA A 115 6.73 -19.90 -0.03
C ALA A 115 5.83 -18.65 -0.02
N TRP A 116 4.61 -18.76 -0.55
CA TRP A 116 3.62 -17.66 -0.50
C TRP A 116 3.36 -17.14 0.92
N TYR A 117 3.37 -18.04 1.91
CA TYR A 117 3.21 -17.71 3.33
C TYR A 117 4.51 -17.27 4.02
N ASP A 118 5.63 -17.16 3.30
CA ASP A 118 6.89 -16.62 3.80
C ASP A 118 7.12 -15.17 3.32
N LEU A 119 6.33 -14.67 2.35
CA LEU A 119 6.48 -13.34 1.78
C LEU A 119 6.37 -12.22 2.83
N GLY A 120 5.36 -12.31 3.71
CA GLY A 120 5.13 -11.35 4.80
C GLY A 120 5.92 -11.64 6.07
N ALA A 121 6.68 -12.74 6.13
CA ALA A 121 7.38 -13.12 7.35
C ALA A 121 8.41 -12.05 7.77
N PRO A 122 8.51 -11.72 9.06
CA PRO A 122 9.56 -10.85 9.57
C PRO A 122 10.92 -11.52 9.36
N LEU A 123 11.92 -10.73 9.03
CA LEU A 123 13.31 -11.21 9.01
C LEU A 123 13.79 -11.43 10.45
N PRO A 124 14.71 -12.38 10.69
CA PRO A 124 15.30 -12.62 12.01
C PRO A 124 16.34 -11.53 12.34
N LEU A 125 15.89 -10.29 12.37
CA LEU A 125 16.66 -9.10 12.74
C LEU A 125 16.24 -8.66 14.15
N PRO A 126 17.11 -7.93 14.88
CA PRO A 126 16.73 -7.32 16.15
C PRO A 126 15.46 -6.48 15.99
N ASP A 127 14.58 -6.58 16.99
CA ASP A 127 13.38 -5.75 17.05
C ASP A 127 13.79 -4.28 16.94
N GLN A 128 13.22 -3.58 15.96
CA GLN A 128 13.47 -2.17 15.70
C GLN A 128 12.73 -1.28 16.72
N GLY A 129 11.95 -1.90 17.61
CA GLY A 129 11.15 -1.22 18.62
C GLY A 129 9.88 -0.59 18.04
N GLN A 130 9.09 -0.01 18.94
CA GLN A 130 7.91 0.75 18.56
C GLN A 130 8.28 2.19 18.21
N LEU A 131 7.76 2.69 17.09
CA LEU A 131 7.87 4.08 16.68
C LEU A 131 6.58 4.80 17.02
N SER A 132 6.55 5.48 18.16
CA SER A 132 5.38 6.26 18.57
C SER A 132 4.95 7.25 17.49
N TRP A 133 3.67 7.62 17.47
CA TRP A 133 3.15 8.63 16.53
C TRP A 133 4.03 9.89 16.45
N GLU A 134 4.43 10.43 17.59
CA GLU A 134 5.27 11.65 17.62
C GLU A 134 6.65 11.40 17.00
N ALA A 135 7.30 10.27 17.33
CA ALA A 135 8.60 9.93 16.76
C ALA A 135 8.52 9.67 15.25
N GLY A 136 7.49 8.95 14.80
CA GLY A 136 7.24 8.67 13.38
C GLY A 136 6.93 9.95 12.59
N LYS A 137 6.04 10.80 13.11
CA LYS A 137 5.74 12.12 12.52
C LYS A 137 7.00 12.96 12.40
N ASP A 138 7.78 13.09 13.48
CA ASP A 138 9.00 13.90 13.48
C ASP A 138 10.04 13.38 12.50
N LEU A 139 10.16 12.05 12.35
CA LEU A 139 11.01 11.43 11.35
C LEU A 139 10.58 11.84 9.93
N VAL A 140 9.29 11.72 9.58
CA VAL A 140 8.77 12.15 8.27
C VAL A 140 9.01 13.64 8.05
N VAL A 141 8.74 14.50 9.04
CA VAL A 141 8.97 15.95 8.94
C VAL A 141 10.43 16.24 8.64
N ARG A 142 11.38 15.62 9.36
CA ARG A 142 12.82 15.83 9.14
C ARG A 142 13.27 15.35 7.77
N SER A 143 12.89 14.14 7.36
CA SER A 143 13.23 13.60 6.04
C SER A 143 12.67 14.47 4.91
N PHE A 144 11.41 14.91 5.05
CA PHE A 144 10.77 15.80 4.08
C PHE A 144 11.43 17.16 4.03
N ALA A 145 11.74 17.76 5.18
CA ALA A 145 12.39 19.07 5.23
C ALA A 145 13.81 19.05 4.65
N ALA A 146 14.56 17.97 4.86
CA ALA A 146 15.90 17.79 4.30
C ALA A 146 15.90 17.73 2.77
N ALA A 147 14.91 17.05 2.17
CA ALA A 147 14.77 16.96 0.71
C ALA A 147 14.11 18.20 0.10
N TYR A 148 13.02 18.69 0.70
CA TYR A 148 12.27 19.86 0.24
C TYR A 148 11.56 20.56 1.42
N PRO A 149 12.11 21.67 1.96
CA PRO A 149 11.62 22.32 3.18
C PRO A 149 10.10 22.56 3.24
N ARG A 150 9.49 22.98 2.12
CA ARG A 150 8.05 23.25 2.01
C ARG A 150 7.17 22.01 2.24
N LEU A 151 7.68 20.81 2.00
CA LEU A 151 6.96 19.57 2.25
C LEU A 151 6.92 19.25 3.75
N GLY A 152 8.03 19.46 4.47
CA GLY A 152 8.07 19.35 5.93
C GLY A 152 7.20 20.42 6.61
N GLU A 153 7.25 21.67 6.14
CA GLU A 153 6.37 22.75 6.58
C GLU A 153 4.89 22.42 6.38
N PHE A 154 4.55 21.82 5.23
CA PHE A 154 3.19 21.38 4.95
C PHE A 154 2.73 20.31 5.94
N LEU A 155 3.55 19.29 6.22
CA LEU A 155 3.19 18.26 7.21
C LEU A 155 2.93 18.87 8.59
N ASN A 156 3.78 19.81 9.05
CA ASN A 156 3.54 20.51 10.31
C ASN A 156 2.19 21.25 10.32
N GLN A 157 1.87 21.97 9.23
CA GLN A 157 0.59 22.66 9.10
C GLN A 157 -0.61 21.70 9.14
N VAL A 158 -0.52 20.55 8.46
CA VAL A 158 -1.59 19.53 8.41
C VAL A 158 -1.81 18.94 9.81
N CYS A 159 -0.75 18.72 10.58
CA CYS A 159 -0.81 18.28 11.97
C CYS A 159 -1.43 19.34 12.89
N GLU A 160 -0.98 20.59 12.82
CA GLU A 160 -1.50 21.71 13.62
C GLU A 160 -3.01 21.91 13.40
N ARG A 161 -3.47 21.71 12.16
CA ARG A 161 -4.89 21.82 11.78
C ARG A 161 -5.70 20.55 12.05
N GLN A 162 -5.09 19.51 12.61
CA GLN A 162 -5.73 18.22 12.89
C GLN A 162 -6.37 17.57 11.66
N TRP A 163 -5.70 17.66 10.51
CA TRP A 163 -6.18 17.05 9.26
C TRP A 163 -5.83 15.56 9.14
N ILE A 164 -5.09 15.00 10.10
CA ILE A 164 -4.72 13.59 10.16
C ILE A 164 -5.48 12.89 11.29
N GLU A 165 -6.27 11.90 10.92
CA GLU A 165 -6.99 11.02 11.85
C GLU A 165 -6.25 9.68 11.96
N HIS A 166 -5.26 9.60 12.85
CA HIS A 166 -4.31 8.47 12.94
C HIS A 166 -4.64 7.46 14.05
N ALA A 167 -5.26 7.88 15.16
CA ALA A 167 -5.36 7.08 16.38
C ALA A 167 -6.18 5.79 16.17
N PRO A 168 -5.68 4.62 16.60
CA PRO A 168 -6.43 3.37 16.54
C PRO A 168 -7.58 3.37 17.56
N ARG A 169 -8.74 2.85 17.18
CA ARG A 169 -9.90 2.69 18.07
C ARG A 169 -10.78 1.52 17.63
N SER A 170 -11.53 0.94 18.57
CA SER A 170 -12.46 -0.15 18.29
C SER A 170 -13.45 0.25 17.18
N GLY A 171 -13.62 -0.62 16.18
CA GLY A 171 -14.50 -0.38 15.03
C GLY A 171 -13.94 0.55 13.95
N LYS A 172 -12.75 1.15 14.13
CA LYS A 172 -12.08 1.93 13.08
C LYS A 172 -11.57 0.99 11.98
N ARG A 173 -11.78 1.37 10.72
CA ARG A 173 -11.34 0.59 9.56
C ARG A 173 -9.80 0.62 9.47
N PRO A 174 -9.12 -0.52 9.27
CA PRO A 174 -7.68 -0.55 9.06
C PRO A 174 -7.28 0.05 7.69
N GLY A 175 -6.01 0.41 7.57
CA GLY A 175 -5.44 1.03 6.37
C GLY A 175 -5.42 2.55 6.44
N ALA A 176 -5.10 3.17 5.31
CA ALA A 176 -4.98 4.61 5.16
C ALA A 176 -5.56 5.08 3.82
N PHE A 177 -5.90 6.37 3.75
CA PHE A 177 -6.20 7.07 2.50
C PHE A 177 -6.12 8.58 2.71
N CYS A 178 -5.89 9.30 1.62
CA CYS A 178 -6.01 10.74 1.52
C CYS A 178 -7.26 11.11 0.72
N THR A 179 -8.00 12.12 1.17
CA THR A 179 -9.13 12.70 0.43
C THR A 179 -9.09 14.22 0.46
N GLY A 180 -9.53 14.85 -0.62
CA GLY A 180 -9.58 16.30 -0.76
C GLY A 180 -11.00 16.86 -0.79
N SER A 181 -11.12 18.17 -0.57
CA SER A 181 -12.35 18.93 -0.76
C SER A 181 -12.07 20.19 -1.56
N LEU A 182 -12.70 20.35 -2.72
CA LEU A 182 -12.54 21.55 -3.56
C LEU A 182 -13.14 22.81 -2.90
N LEU A 183 -14.14 22.64 -2.03
CA LEU A 183 -14.80 23.74 -1.34
C LEU A 183 -13.92 24.31 -0.22
N THR A 184 -13.42 23.45 0.66
CA THR A 184 -12.59 23.86 1.80
C THR A 184 -11.12 23.96 1.44
N ARG A 185 -10.71 23.38 0.30
CA ARG A 185 -9.32 23.28 -0.18
C ARG A 185 -8.41 22.53 0.79
N GLU A 186 -8.98 21.64 1.57
CA GLU A 186 -8.27 20.81 2.55
C GLU A 186 -8.00 19.43 1.96
N SER A 187 -6.82 18.87 2.29
CA SER A 187 -6.51 17.46 2.09
C SER A 187 -6.46 16.81 3.46
N ARG A 188 -7.29 15.79 3.67
CA ARG A 188 -7.42 15.07 4.94
C ARG A 188 -6.87 13.67 4.78
N VAL A 189 -6.12 13.25 5.79
CA VAL A 189 -5.51 11.93 5.86
C VAL A 189 -6.22 11.11 6.92
N TYR A 190 -6.61 9.91 6.54
CA TYR A 190 -7.09 8.88 7.45
C TYR A 190 -6.04 7.79 7.51
N MET A 191 -5.69 7.33 8.70
CA MET A 191 -4.90 6.12 8.88
C MET A 191 -5.18 5.44 10.22
N THR A 192 -4.75 4.19 10.36
CA THR A 192 -4.70 3.50 11.66
C THR A 192 -3.24 3.23 12.00
N TYR A 193 -2.67 4.05 12.88
CA TYR A 193 -1.26 3.98 13.26
C TYR A 193 -1.05 3.04 14.45
N ASN A 194 -0.22 2.01 14.31
CA ASN A 194 0.03 0.98 15.33
C ASN A 194 1.50 0.91 15.76
N ASP A 195 2.18 2.06 15.73
CA ASP A 195 3.57 2.24 16.17
C ASP A 195 4.61 1.39 15.43
N THR A 196 4.38 1.10 14.15
CA THR A 196 5.33 0.37 13.30
C THR A 196 6.02 1.28 12.27
N LEU A 197 7.21 0.90 11.79
CA LEU A 197 7.85 1.59 10.67
C LEU A 197 6.98 1.59 9.40
N GLY A 198 6.19 0.54 9.19
CA GLY A 198 5.21 0.48 8.10
C GLY A 198 4.14 1.57 8.20
N ASP A 199 3.74 1.94 9.42
CA ASP A 199 2.83 3.06 9.64
C ASP A 199 3.49 4.40 9.32
N VAL A 200 4.79 4.57 9.61
CA VAL A 200 5.56 5.78 9.24
C VAL A 200 5.67 5.91 7.72
N LEU A 201 5.96 4.82 7.01
CA LEU A 201 5.93 4.76 5.54
C LEU A 201 4.55 5.12 4.99
N THR A 202 3.49 4.58 5.60
CA THR A 202 2.11 4.90 5.23
C THR A 202 1.79 6.38 5.45
N LEU A 203 2.26 6.98 6.55
CA LEU A 203 2.13 8.42 6.77
C LEU A 203 2.82 9.22 5.65
N ALA A 204 4.07 8.88 5.31
CA ALA A 204 4.78 9.54 4.22
C ALA A 204 4.06 9.41 2.87
N HIS A 205 3.51 8.22 2.58
CA HIS A 205 2.71 7.93 1.40
C HIS A 205 1.49 8.88 1.30
N GLU A 206 0.67 8.93 2.35
CA GLU A 206 -0.54 9.74 2.35
C GLU A 206 -0.26 11.25 2.33
N ILE A 207 0.85 11.68 2.95
CA ILE A 207 1.26 13.09 2.89
C ILE A 207 1.76 13.46 1.49
N GLY A 208 2.35 12.51 0.73
CA GLY A 208 2.62 12.71 -0.69
C GLY A 208 1.36 13.04 -1.49
N HIS A 209 0.27 12.29 -1.29
CA HIS A 209 -1.03 12.60 -1.89
C HIS A 209 -1.60 13.95 -1.42
N ALA A 210 -1.55 14.22 -0.12
CA ALA A 210 -2.07 15.46 0.46
C ALA A 210 -1.30 16.68 -0.05
N PHE A 211 0.02 16.57 -0.19
CA PHE A 211 0.86 17.64 -0.72
C PHE A 211 0.59 17.89 -2.20
N HIS A 212 0.46 16.83 -3.00
CA HIS A 212 0.11 16.95 -4.42
C HIS A 212 -1.25 17.66 -4.59
N SER A 213 -2.24 17.30 -3.78
CA SER A 213 -3.55 17.98 -3.79
C SER A 213 -3.43 19.44 -3.32
N TYR A 214 -2.61 19.70 -2.29
CA TYR A 214 -2.38 21.05 -1.77
C TYR A 214 -1.72 21.97 -2.80
N ILE A 215 -0.71 21.51 -3.55
CA ILE A 215 -0.08 22.35 -4.60
C ILE A 215 -1.03 22.61 -5.77
N MET A 216 -1.96 21.68 -6.05
CA MET A 216 -2.95 21.83 -7.10
C MET A 216 -4.13 22.73 -6.70
N ARG A 217 -4.32 23.08 -5.42
CA ARG A 217 -5.54 23.70 -4.89
C ARG A 217 -6.06 24.94 -5.65
N ASP A 218 -5.20 25.71 -6.30
CA ASP A 218 -5.53 26.94 -7.03
C ASP A 218 -5.67 26.73 -8.55
N VAL A 219 -5.44 25.52 -9.04
CA VAL A 219 -5.70 25.11 -10.42
C VAL A 219 -7.22 25.06 -10.66
N ARG A 220 -7.66 25.25 -11.91
CA ARG A 220 -9.08 25.17 -12.28
C ARG A 220 -9.63 23.78 -12.00
N THR A 221 -10.88 23.68 -11.56
CA THR A 221 -11.53 22.44 -11.11
C THR A 221 -11.31 21.23 -12.01
N TYR A 222 -11.54 21.35 -13.33
CA TYR A 222 -11.37 20.21 -14.24
C TYR A 222 -9.90 19.80 -14.45
N ALA A 223 -8.96 20.71 -14.20
CA ALA A 223 -7.53 20.44 -14.26
C ALA A 223 -6.96 19.88 -12.93
N HIS A 224 -7.80 19.68 -11.91
CA HIS A 224 -7.43 18.88 -10.73
C HIS A 224 -7.57 17.38 -10.97
N PHE A 225 -8.29 16.95 -12.00
CA PHE A 225 -8.43 15.53 -12.29
C PHE A 225 -7.17 15.00 -12.96
N TYR A 226 -6.49 14.09 -12.27
CA TYR A 226 -5.34 13.36 -12.77
C TYR A 226 -5.56 11.85 -12.60
N PRO A 227 -4.91 11.01 -13.42
CA PRO A 227 -5.03 9.56 -13.31
C PRO A 227 -4.42 9.06 -12.00
N MET A 228 -4.96 7.96 -11.46
CA MET A 228 -4.44 7.33 -10.24
C MET A 228 -2.95 6.98 -10.34
N THR A 229 -2.46 6.61 -11.53
CA THR A 229 -1.03 6.34 -11.75
C THR A 229 -0.15 7.56 -11.46
N LEU A 230 -0.61 8.77 -11.79
CA LEU A 230 0.07 10.02 -11.42
C LEU A 230 -0.14 10.36 -9.93
N ALA A 231 -1.28 9.99 -9.35
CA ALA A 231 -1.53 10.13 -7.91
C ALA A 231 -0.47 9.35 -7.10
N GLU A 232 -0.26 8.08 -7.46
CA GLU A 232 0.69 7.18 -6.78
C GLU A 232 2.14 7.60 -6.97
N SER A 233 2.46 8.32 -8.05
CA SER A 233 3.81 8.87 -8.23
C SER A 233 4.19 9.83 -7.09
N ALA A 234 3.25 10.64 -6.60
CA ALA A 234 3.50 11.57 -5.50
C ALA A 234 3.63 10.86 -4.15
N SER A 235 2.79 9.86 -3.88
CA SER A 235 2.80 9.12 -2.61
C SER A 235 4.02 8.20 -2.51
N THR A 236 4.33 7.44 -3.55
CA THR A 236 5.56 6.63 -3.61
C THR A 236 6.82 7.51 -3.54
N PHE A 237 6.80 8.70 -4.15
CA PHE A 237 7.94 9.62 -4.01
C PHE A 237 8.10 10.11 -2.56
N GLY A 238 7.01 10.33 -1.84
CA GLY A 238 7.03 10.60 -0.39
C GLY A 238 7.69 9.47 0.41
N GLU A 239 7.34 8.22 0.13
CA GLU A 239 8.00 7.06 0.75
C GLU A 239 9.51 7.00 0.45
N MET A 240 9.91 7.30 -0.80
CA MET A 240 11.32 7.31 -1.18
C MET A 240 12.10 8.40 -0.44
N ILE A 241 11.54 9.61 -0.30
CA ILE A 241 12.17 10.67 0.50
C ILE A 241 12.36 10.24 1.95
N LEU A 242 11.34 9.60 2.55
CA LEU A 242 11.46 9.06 3.91
C LEU A 242 12.57 8.01 3.98
N THR A 243 12.59 7.07 3.03
CA THR A 243 13.57 5.97 2.98
C THR A 243 14.99 6.51 2.88
N GLU A 244 15.25 7.44 1.96
CA GLU A 244 16.55 8.11 1.83
C GLU A 244 16.92 8.87 3.10
N GLY A 245 15.94 9.55 3.73
CA GLY A 245 16.15 10.26 4.99
C GLY A 245 16.54 9.33 6.14
N ILE A 246 15.93 8.15 6.25
CA ILE A 246 16.28 7.14 7.25
C ILE A 246 17.68 6.58 7.00
N LEU A 247 18.00 6.25 5.74
CA LEU A 247 19.32 5.71 5.38
C LEU A 247 20.45 6.71 5.61
N ALA A 248 20.16 8.00 5.49
CA ALA A 248 21.11 9.08 5.75
C ALA A 248 21.20 9.47 7.24
N ASP A 249 20.24 9.06 8.08
CA ASP A 249 20.22 9.38 9.51
C ASP A 249 21.09 8.39 10.31
N PRO A 250 22.24 8.83 10.88
CA PRO A 250 23.14 7.95 11.61
C PRO A 250 22.54 7.37 12.89
N SER A 251 21.40 7.89 13.36
CA SER A 251 20.70 7.33 14.52
C SER A 251 19.91 6.05 14.21
N PHE A 252 19.74 5.72 12.93
CA PHE A 252 19.05 4.51 12.44
C PHE A 252 19.99 3.44 11.86
N SER A 253 21.30 3.72 11.78
CA SER A 253 22.33 2.81 11.23
C SER A 253 23.13 2.08 12.31
#